data_AF-A0A0Q1B5L3-F1
#
_entry.id   AF-A0A0Q1B5L3-F1
#
_cell.length_a   1.000
_cell.length_b   1.000
_cell.length_c   1.000
_cell.angle_alpha   90.00
_cell.angle_beta   90.00
_cell.angle_gamma   90.00
#
_symmetry.space_group_name_H-M   'P 1'
#
loop_
_entity.id
_entity.type
_entity.pdbx_description
1 polymer ?
#
loop_
_entity_poly.entity_id
_entity_poly.type
_entity_poly.pdbx_seq_one_letter_code
_entity_poly.pdbx_strand_id
1 'polypeptide(L)' 'MRRDVIRNKIAEIEESLELIRDNLPDSFDEFQKLGIIKDGIYKRIEYSIENLMDIFYIINSDPGSWNTR' A
#
# COMPACT_ATOMS: atom_id res chain seq x y z
N MET A 1 8.75 -1.50 18.46
CA MET A 1 8.49 -2.68 17.60
C MET A 1 7.21 -2.54 16.78
N ARG A 2 5.99 -2.73 17.32
CA ARG A 2 4.73 -2.60 16.52
C ARG A 2 4.59 -1.24 15.81
N ARG A 3 4.86 -0.14 16.53
CA ARG A 3 4.81 1.22 15.95
C ARG A 3 5.84 1.42 14.83
N ASP A 4 7.00 0.80 14.93
CA ASP A 4 8.06 0.95 13.92
C ASP A 4 7.73 0.14 12.67
N VAL A 5 7.15 -1.06 12.83
CA VAL A 5 6.59 -1.84 11.70
C VAL A 5 5.49 -1.04 10.98
N ILE A 6 4.57 -0.42 11.72
CA ILE A 6 3.52 0.42 11.12
C ILE A 6 4.14 1.61 10.37
N ARG A 7 5.12 2.30 10.95
CA ARG A 7 5.80 3.43 10.29
C ARG A 7 6.51 3.01 9.00
N ASN A 8 7.20 1.88 9.03
CA ASN A 8 7.87 1.35 7.84
C ASN A 8 6.86 1.01 6.74
N LYS A 9 5.75 0.34 7.09
CA LYS A 9 4.67 0.04 6.13
C LYS A 9 4.03 1.31 5.54
N ILE A 10 3.87 2.36 6.34
CA ILE A 10 3.40 3.67 5.83
C ILE A 10 4.42 4.25 4.83
N ALA A 11 5.71 4.23 5.15
CA ALA A 11 6.75 4.72 4.24
C ALA A 11 6.79 3.92 2.92
N GLU A 12 6.62 2.60 2.98
CA GLU A 12 6.53 1.73 1.80
C GLU A 12 5.30 2.03 0.92
N ILE A 13 4.17 2.39 1.54
CA ILE A 13 2.96 2.86 0.83
C ILE A 13 3.25 4.20 0.16
N GLU A 14 3.82 5.16 0.88
CA GLU A 14 4.14 6.49 0.36
C GLU A 14 5.08 6.41 -0.86
N GLU A 15 6.16 5.62 -0.76
CA GLU A 15 7.08 5.37 -1.88
C GLU A 15 6.36 4.73 -3.08
N SER A 16 5.49 3.76 -2.83
CA SER A 16 4.75 3.09 -3.89
C SER A 16 3.77 4.05 -4.60
N LEU A 17 3.09 4.91 -3.85
CA LEU A 17 2.17 5.92 -4.39
C LEU A 17 2.92 6.99 -5.20
N GLU A 18 4.11 7.40 -4.76
CA GLU A 18 4.95 8.35 -5.50
C GLU A 18 5.40 7.75 -6.84
N LEU A 19 5.88 6.49 -6.83
CA LEU A 19 6.24 5.78 -8.07
C LEU A 19 5.05 5.60 -9.01
N ILE A 20 3.86 5.28 -8.49
CA ILE A 20 2.64 5.20 -9.31
C ILE A 20 2.36 6.56 -9.95
N ARG A 21 2.38 7.64 -9.15
CA ARG A 21 2.11 8.99 -9.63
C ARG A 21 3.06 9.42 -10.74
N ASP A 22 4.35 9.12 -10.59
CA ASP A 22 5.39 9.50 -11.55
C ASP A 22 5.30 8.72 -12.88
N ASN A 23 4.65 7.55 -12.86
CA ASN A 23 4.52 6.67 -14.04
C ASN A 23 3.09 6.61 -14.60
N LEU A 24 2.12 7.26 -13.97
CA LEU A 24 0.74 7.30 -14.44
C LEU A 24 0.59 8.38 -15.53
N PRO A 25 0.16 8.03 -16.74
CA PRO A 25 -0.03 8.98 -17.82
C PRO A 25 -1.38 9.71 -17.67
N ASP A 26 -1.51 10.84 -18.37
CA ASP A 26 -2.67 11.72 -18.27
C ASP A 26 -3.93 11.16 -18.98
N SER A 27 -3.77 10.12 -19.81
CA SER A 27 -4.87 9.53 -20.57
C SER A 27 -4.91 8.00 -20.48
N PHE A 28 -6.13 7.46 -20.56
CA PHE A 28 -6.34 6.02 -20.59
C PHE A 28 -5.70 5.34 -21.82
N ASP A 29 -5.74 5.99 -22.99
CA ASP A 29 -5.15 5.47 -24.22
C ASP A 29 -3.63 5.30 -24.11
N GLU A 30 -2.95 6.24 -23.45
CA GLU A 30 -1.52 6.12 -23.13
C GLU A 30 -1.27 5.04 -22.09
N PHE A 31 -2.10 4.98 -21.04
CA PHE A 31 -2.03 3.93 -20.02
C PHE A 31 -2.14 2.52 -20.62
N GLN A 32 -3.05 2.31 -21.59
CA GLN A 32 -3.19 1.02 -22.25
C GLN A 32 -1.92 0.57 -22.99
N LYS A 33 -1.15 1.53 -23.52
CA LYS A 33 0.07 1.30 -24.31
C LYS A 33 1.32 1.05 -23.46
N LEU A 34 1.26 1.24 -22.15
CA LEU A 34 2.41 1.12 -21.24
C LEU A 34 3.02 -0.29 -21.12
N GLY A 35 2.38 -1.32 -21.66
CA GLY A 35 2.91 -2.69 -21.61
C GLY A 35 3.22 -3.12 -20.17
N ILE A 36 4.45 -3.59 -19.91
CA ILE A 36 4.90 -4.07 -18.59
C ILE A 36 4.86 -2.97 -17.51
N ILE A 37 4.97 -1.69 -17.88
CA ILE A 37 4.97 -0.59 -16.91
C ILE A 37 3.62 -0.54 -16.17
N LYS A 38 2.49 -0.77 -16.85
CA LYS A 38 1.18 -0.80 -16.19
C LYS A 38 1.05 -1.96 -15.21
N ASP A 39 1.70 -3.09 -15.49
CA ASP A 39 1.72 -4.24 -14.58
C ASP A 39 2.48 -3.87 -13.29
N GLY A 40 3.56 -3.11 -13.40
CA GLY A 40 4.27 -2.51 -12.27
C GLY A 40 3.40 -1.56 -11.45
N ILE A 41 2.61 -0.70 -12.10
CA ILE A 41 1.64 0.19 -11.45
C ILE A 41 0.60 -0.62 -10.67
N TYR A 42 -0.02 -1.63 -11.31
CA TYR A 42 -0.98 -2.50 -10.64
C TYR A 42 -0.36 -3.21 -9.44
N LYS A 43 0.87 -3.72 -9.58
CA LYS A 43 1.55 -4.43 -8.49
C LYS A 43 1.86 -3.51 -7.30
N ARG A 44 2.24 -2.25 -7.55
CA ARG A 44 2.48 -1.25 -6.50
C ARG A 44 1.18 -0.85 -5.78
N ILE A 45 0.06 -0.78 -6.51
CA ILE A 45 -1.26 -0.55 -5.91
C ILE A 45 -1.64 -1.72 -5.00
N GLU A 46 -1.52 -2.95 -5.50
CA GLU A 46 -1.77 -4.17 -4.72
C GLU A 46 -0.94 -4.20 -3.43
N TYR A 47 0.37 -3.99 -3.55
CA TYR A 47 1.29 -3.94 -2.40
C TYR A 47 0.91 -2.86 -1.38
N SER A 48 0.48 -1.68 -1.84
CA SER A 48 0.04 -0.60 -0.97
C SER A 48 -1.23 -0.98 -0.18
N ILE A 49 -2.18 -1.67 -0.83
CA ILE A 49 -3.41 -2.16 -0.20
C ILE A 49 -3.08 -3.26 0.81
N GLU A 50 -2.18 -4.20 0.48
CA GLU A 50 -1.73 -5.24 1.40
C GLU A 50 -1.09 -4.64 2.66
N ASN A 51 -0.18 -3.67 2.50
CA ASN A 51 0.44 -2.98 3.63
C ASN A 51 -0.57 -2.21 4.50
N LEU A 52 -1.61 -1.61 3.89
CA LEU A 52 -2.69 -0.98 4.64
C LEU A 52 -3.48 -2.00 5.47
N MET A 53 -3.80 -3.15 4.88
CA MET A 53 -4.51 -4.24 5.57
C MET A 53 -3.66 -4.82 6.71
N ASP A 54 -2.35 -4.97 6.52
CA ASP A 54 -1.42 -5.39 7.56
C ASP A 54 -1.38 -4.40 8.74
N ILE A 55 -1.41 -3.09 8.47
CA ILE A 55 -1.51 -2.07 9.52
C ILE A 55 -2.80 -2.25 10.32
N PHE A 56 -3.94 -2.42 9.64
CA PHE A 56 -5.22 -2.69 10.32
C PHE A 56 -5.17 -3.97 11.15
N TYR A 57 -4.55 -5.03 10.62
CA TYR A 57 -4.35 -6.25 11.37
C TYR A 57 -3.50 -6.03 12.62
N ILE A 58 -2.36 -5.34 12.51
CA ILE A 58 -1.47 -5.06 13.65
C ILE A 58 -2.18 -4.26 14.75
N ILE A 59 -3.01 -3.27 14.36
CA ILE A 59 -3.79 -2.45 15.28
C ILE A 59 -4.89 -3.28 15.96
N ASN A 60 -5.61 -4.10 15.19
CA ASN A 60 -6.77 -4.86 15.68
C ASN A 60 -6.41 -6.16 16.40
N SER A 61 -5.22 -6.71 16.17
CA SER A 61 -4.72 -7.91 16.84
C SER A 61 -4.16 -7.61 18.23
N ASP A 62 -4.64 -6.56 18.91
CA ASP A 62 -4.34 -6.32 20.32
C ASP A 62 -5.21 -7.21 21.22
N PRO A 63 -4.64 -8.21 21.94
CA PRO A 63 -5.42 -9.13 22.75
C PRO A 63 -6.02 -8.50 24.03
N GLY A 64 -5.70 -7.24 24.33
CA GLY A 64 -6.05 -6.58 25.59
C GLY A 64 -7.44 -5.93 25.67
N SER A 65 -8.22 -5.89 24.58
CA SER A 65 -9.52 -5.18 24.55
C SER A 65 -10.75 -6.06 24.83
N TRP A 66 -10.59 -7.38 24.84
CA TRP A 66 -11.69 -8.33 25.09
C TRP A 66 -11.82 -8.79 26.56
N ASN A 67 -10.93 -8.35 27.46
CA ASN A 67 -10.90 -8.80 28.87
C ASN A 67 -11.43 -7.76 29.89
N THR A 68 -12.23 -6.77 29.45
CA THR A 68 -12.91 -5.81 30.35
C THR A 68 -14.38 -5.55 30.00
N ARG A 69 -15.08 -6.55 29.47
CA ARG A 69 -16.56 -6.52 29.40
C ARG A 69 -17.16 -7.72 30.11
#